data_AF-A0A658BQ79-F1
#
_entry.id   AF-A0A658BQ79-F1
#
_cell.length_a   1.000
_cell.length_b   1.000
_cell.length_c   1.000
_cell.angle_alpha   90.00
_cell.angle_beta   90.00
_cell.angle_gamma   90.00
#
_symmetry.space_group_name_H-M   'P 1'
#
loop_
_entity.id
_entity.type
_entity.pdbx_description
1 polymer ?
#
loop_
_entity_poly.entity_id
_entity_poly.type
_entity_poly.pdbx_seq_one_letter_code
_entity_poly.pdbx_strand_id
1 'polypeptide(L)'
;MRAVEQELENAATGDLSAPVILLLKGVIYQEADAGLWNTLLNLQARVRDYMAVLGLELVLDESEGYAFLRARPESGDDAAPRLPRLVARRPLSFPVSLLLALLRKKLAEFDASGGDTRLVLNRDEIVELVRVFLPESSNEA
;
A
#
# COMPACT_ATOMS: atom_id res chain seq x y z
N MET A 1 0.21 21.79 -36.64
CA MET A 1 -0.20 22.10 -35.25
C MET A 1 -0.86 20.90 -34.58
N ARG A 2 -2.00 20.38 -35.08
CA ARG A 2 -2.66 19.18 -34.53
C ARG A 2 -1.78 17.92 -34.34
N ALA A 3 -0.89 17.62 -35.29
CA ALA A 3 -0.06 16.41 -35.21
C ALA A 3 0.94 16.42 -34.03
N VAL A 4 1.54 17.58 -33.73
CA VAL A 4 2.48 17.74 -32.61
C VAL A 4 1.76 17.67 -31.27
N GLU A 5 0.55 18.21 -31.20
CA GLU A 5 -0.31 18.18 -30.02
C GLU A 5 -0.74 16.75 -29.68
N GLN A 6 -1.10 15.95 -30.69
CA GLN A 6 -1.45 14.54 -30.53
C GLN A 6 -0.27 13.65 -30.11
N GLU A 7 0.95 13.98 -30.53
CA GLU A 7 2.15 13.24 -30.20
C GLU A 7 2.61 13.51 -28.75
N LEU A 8 2.48 14.77 -28.30
CA LEU A 8 2.67 15.16 -26.90
C LEU A 8 1.64 14.50 -25.98
N GLU A 9 0.38 14.41 -26.42
CA GLU A 9 -0.70 13.78 -25.65
C GLU A 9 -0.53 12.25 -25.55
N ASN A 10 -0.03 11.60 -26.62
CA ASN A 10 0.31 10.18 -26.60
C ASN A 10 1.53 9.87 -25.71
N ALA A 11 2.58 10.68 -25.77
CA ALA A 11 3.74 10.53 -24.88
C ALA A 11 3.31 10.70 -23.41
N ALA A 12 2.53 11.75 -23.11
CA ALA A 12 1.98 12.01 -21.79
C ALA A 12 1.02 10.92 -21.29
N THR A 13 0.41 10.13 -22.19
CA THR A 13 -0.42 8.97 -21.85
C THR A 13 0.43 7.72 -21.61
N GLY A 14 1.49 7.53 -22.42
CA GLY A 14 2.51 6.50 -22.20
C GLY A 14 3.17 6.62 -20.83
N ASP A 15 3.51 7.85 -20.42
CA ASP A 15 4.14 8.13 -19.12
C ASP A 15 3.21 7.85 -17.93
N LEU A 16 1.89 7.93 -18.11
CA LEU A 16 0.90 7.62 -17.08
C LEU A 16 0.65 6.11 -16.94
N SER A 17 0.79 5.36 -18.03
CA SER A 17 0.43 3.94 -18.08
C SER A 17 1.26 3.08 -17.12
N ALA A 18 2.58 3.28 -17.09
CA ALA A 18 3.51 2.51 -16.25
C ALA A 18 3.20 2.62 -14.75
N PRO A 19 3.13 3.81 -14.13
CA PRO A 19 2.81 3.92 -12.70
C PRO A 19 1.41 3.39 -12.38
N VAL A 20 0.41 3.63 -13.24
CA VAL A 20 -0.95 3.12 -13.02
C VAL A 20 -1.00 1.60 -13.03
N ILE A 21 -0.39 0.94 -14.03
CA ILE A 21 -0.39 -0.53 -14.14
C ILE A 21 0.28 -1.15 -12.91
N LEU A 22 1.39 -0.58 -12.45
CA LEU A 22 2.12 -1.10 -11.30
C LEU A 22 1.36 -0.88 -9.99
N LEU A 23 0.74 0.28 -9.80
CA LEU A 23 -0.15 0.57 -8.67
C LEU A 23 -1.37 -0.37 -8.61
N LEU A 24 -1.92 -0.74 -9.76
CA LEU A 24 -3.02 -1.71 -9.85
C LEU A 24 -2.58 -3.15 -9.52
N LYS A 25 -1.30 -3.46 -9.70
CA LYS A 25 -0.70 -4.77 -9.35
C LYS A 25 -0.24 -4.83 -7.91
N GLY A 26 0.07 -3.70 -7.26
CA GLY A 26 0.51 -3.68 -5.87
C GLY A 26 1.15 -2.37 -5.44
N VAL A 27 2.11 -2.49 -4.51
CA VAL A 27 2.86 -1.36 -3.93
C VAL A 27 4.05 -1.01 -4.84
N ILE A 28 4.26 0.27 -5.08
CA ILE A 28 5.49 0.80 -5.68
C ILE A 28 6.42 1.25 -4.54
N TYR A 29 7.68 0.84 -4.60
CA TYR A 29 8.74 1.26 -3.68
C TYR A 29 9.76 2.10 -4.42
N GLN A 30 10.14 3.24 -3.84
CA GLN A 30 11.16 4.15 -4.38
C GLN A 30 12.49 3.43 -4.60
N GLU A 31 12.89 2.56 -3.66
CA GLU A 31 14.14 1.81 -3.72
C GLU A 31 14.20 0.82 -4.90
N ALA A 32 13.05 0.32 -5.36
CA ALA A 32 12.98 -0.64 -6.45
C ALA A 32 13.19 0.02 -7.82
N ASP A 33 12.64 1.22 -8.01
CA ASP A 33 12.80 2.00 -9.25
C ASP A 33 12.59 3.50 -8.98
N ALA A 34 13.71 4.21 -8.78
CA ALA A 34 13.70 5.65 -8.54
C ALA A 34 13.22 6.47 -9.77
N GLY A 35 13.38 5.95 -10.99
CA GLY A 35 12.92 6.61 -12.21
C GLY A 35 11.40 6.61 -12.28
N LEU A 36 10.79 5.43 -12.10
CA LEU A 36 9.35 5.28 -11.98
C LEU A 36 8.78 6.09 -10.82
N TRP A 37 9.46 6.10 -9.68
CA TRP A 37 9.06 6.90 -8.53
C TRP A 37 8.95 8.39 -8.87
N ASN A 38 9.98 8.96 -9.49
CA ASN A 38 9.95 10.36 -9.93
C ASN A 38 8.84 10.61 -10.96
N THR A 39 8.61 9.69 -11.89
CA THR A 39 7.48 9.77 -12.83
C THR A 39 6.14 9.80 -12.08
N LEU A 40 5.97 8.95 -11.07
CA LEU A 40 4.76 8.95 -10.22
C LEU A 40 4.59 10.28 -9.47
N LEU A 41 5.66 10.83 -8.88
CA LEU A 41 5.62 12.12 -8.19
C LEU A 41 5.18 13.25 -9.12
N ASN A 42 5.73 13.28 -10.34
CA ASN A 42 5.40 14.29 -11.36
C ASN A 42 3.96 14.15 -11.88
N LEU A 43 3.44 12.92 -11.96
CA LEU A 43 2.10 12.61 -12.51
C LEU A 43 1.03 12.39 -11.44
N GLN A 44 1.33 12.61 -10.16
CA GLN A 44 0.46 12.22 -9.05
C GLN A 44 -0.98 12.76 -9.16
N ALA A 45 -1.17 13.99 -9.64
CA ALA A 45 -2.49 14.59 -9.81
C ALA A 45 -3.30 13.83 -10.86
N ARG A 46 -2.70 13.55 -12.01
CA ARG A 46 -3.34 12.79 -13.10
C ARG A 46 -3.64 11.35 -12.68
N VAL A 47 -2.75 10.72 -11.90
CA VAL A 47 -2.99 9.38 -11.32
C VAL A 47 -4.18 9.42 -10.37
N ARG A 48 -4.26 10.43 -9.48
CA ARG A 48 -5.38 10.61 -8.54
C ARG A 48 -6.71 10.77 -9.28
N ASP A 49 -6.76 11.63 -10.30
CA ASP A 49 -7.96 11.86 -11.10
C ASP A 49 -8.41 10.58 -11.82
N TYR A 50 -7.46 9.86 -12.44
CA TYR A 50 -7.76 8.63 -13.16
C TYR A 50 -8.24 7.51 -12.21
N MET A 51 -7.62 7.37 -11.04
CA MET A 51 -8.00 6.37 -10.03
C MET A 51 -9.32 6.69 -9.33
N ALA A 52 -9.67 7.98 -9.20
CA ALA A 52 -10.94 8.40 -8.64
C ALA A 52 -12.14 7.89 -9.45
N VAL A 53 -12.00 7.73 -10.78
CA VAL A 53 -13.05 7.11 -11.63
C VAL A 53 -13.32 5.67 -11.22
N LEU A 54 -12.29 4.94 -10.77
CA LEU A 54 -12.38 3.55 -10.33
C LEU A 54 -12.77 3.40 -8.85
N GLY A 55 -13.06 4.51 -8.14
CA GLY A 55 -13.32 4.48 -6.71
C GLY A 55 -12.07 4.17 -5.87
N LEU A 56 -10.88 4.44 -6.40
CA LEU A 56 -9.60 4.21 -5.73
C LEU A 56 -8.97 5.56 -5.32
N GLU A 57 -8.12 5.50 -4.31
CA GLU A 57 -7.33 6.63 -3.81
C GLU A 57 -5.86 6.24 -3.79
N LEU A 58 -5.01 7.12 -4.32
CA LEU A 58 -3.56 7.01 -4.21
C LEU A 58 -3.11 7.40 -2.80
N VAL A 59 -2.52 6.43 -2.09
CA VAL A 59 -1.73 6.67 -0.89
C VAL A 59 -0.28 6.75 -1.32
N LEU A 60 0.38 7.86 -0.99
CA LEU A 60 1.77 8.15 -1.33
C LEU A 60 2.43 8.66 -0.05
N ASP A 61 3.47 7.96 0.40
CA ASP A 61 4.31 8.36 1.53
C ASP A 61 5.72 8.60 1.00
N GLU A 62 6.08 9.88 0.85
CA GLU A 62 7.39 10.29 0.33
C GLU A 62 8.51 10.08 1.35
N SER A 63 8.22 10.19 2.64
CA SER A 63 9.20 9.95 3.70
C SER A 63 9.60 8.48 3.79
N GLU A 64 8.62 7.59 3.62
CA GLU A 64 8.82 6.14 3.69
C GLU A 64 9.07 5.52 2.30
N GLY A 65 8.97 6.30 1.23
CA GLY A 65 9.29 5.88 -0.13
C GLY A 65 8.37 4.80 -0.70
N TYR A 66 7.07 4.79 -0.37
CA TYR A 66 6.11 3.84 -0.94
C TYR A 66 4.79 4.47 -1.39
N ALA A 67 4.16 3.83 -2.39
CA ALA A 67 2.86 4.24 -2.92
C ALA A 67 1.98 3.02 -3.24
N PHE A 68 0.68 3.13 -2.97
CA PHE A 68 -0.29 2.08 -3.28
C PHE A 68 -1.71 2.64 -3.45
N LEU A 69 -2.62 1.82 -3.97
CA LEU A 69 -4.03 2.17 -4.11
C LEU A 69 -4.86 1.55 -3.00
N ARG A 70 -5.75 2.34 -2.42
CA ARG A 70 -6.81 1.85 -1.53
C ARG A 70 -8.18 2.14 -2.13
N ALA A 71 -9.15 1.26 -1.87
CA ALA A 71 -10.54 1.55 -2.18
C ALA A 71 -11.02 2.72 -1.31
N ARG A 72 -11.72 3.69 -1.93
CA ARG A 72 -12.40 4.75 -1.17
C ARG A 72 -13.43 4.13 -0.22
N PRO A 73 -13.60 4.71 0.98
CA PRO A 73 -14.71 4.31 1.84
C PRO A 73 -16.02 4.51 1.09
N GLU A 74 -16.96 3.57 1.24
CA GLU A 74 -18.29 3.75 0.67
C GLU A 74 -18.93 4.97 1.33
N SER A 75 -19.25 5.97 0.53
CA SER A 75 -20.11 7.07 0.96
C SER A 75 -21.44 6.45 1.39
N GLY A 76 -21.93 6.73 2.59
CA GLY A 76 -23.24 6.24 3.07
C GLY A 76 -24.44 6.84 2.33
N ASP A 77 -24.22 7.42 1.15
CA ASP A 77 -25.21 8.03 0.30
C ASP A 77 -25.68 6.98 -0.73
N ASP A 78 -26.81 6.34 -0.44
CA ASP A 78 -27.41 5.25 -1.24
C ASP A 78 -27.81 5.69 -2.67
N ALA A 79 -27.71 6.98 -3.00
CA ALA A 79 -28.06 7.53 -4.31
C ALA A 79 -26.99 7.30 -5.39
N ALA A 80 -25.74 6.99 -5.02
CA ALA A 80 -24.66 6.76 -5.99
C ALA A 80 -24.58 5.29 -6.41
N PRO A 81 -24.38 4.99 -7.72
CA PRO A 81 -24.16 3.61 -8.16
C PRO A 81 -22.91 3.02 -7.50
N ARG A 82 -23.07 1.91 -6.76
CA ARG A 82 -21.95 1.19 -6.13
C ARG A 82 -21.06 0.57 -7.21
N LEU A 83 -19.81 1.03 -7.30
CA LEU A 83 -18.82 0.43 -8.19
C LEU A 83 -18.40 -0.96 -7.67
N PRO A 84 -18.16 -1.94 -8.55
CA PRO A 84 -17.57 -3.21 -8.15
C PRO A 84 -16.16 -2.97 -7.59
N ARG A 85 -15.81 -3.73 -6.55
CA ARG A 85 -14.53 -3.55 -5.86
C ARG A 85 -13.40 -4.20 -6.65
N LEU A 86 -12.48 -3.38 -7.17
CA LEU A 86 -11.31 -3.86 -7.91
C LEU A 86 -10.31 -4.60 -6.99
N VAL A 87 -10.12 -4.08 -5.78
CA VAL A 87 -9.24 -4.70 -4.77
C VAL A 87 -10.07 -5.60 -3.88
N ALA A 88 -9.98 -6.91 -4.11
CA ALA A 88 -10.62 -7.92 -3.27
C ALA A 88 -10.09 -7.86 -1.83
N ARG A 89 -10.99 -7.80 -0.84
CA ARG A 89 -10.61 -7.96 0.57
C ARG A 89 -10.50 -9.45 0.87
N ARG A 90 -9.28 -9.91 1.14
CA ARG A 90 -9.06 -11.24 1.71
C ARG A 90 -8.92 -11.09 3.22
N PRO A 91 -9.78 -11.72 4.04
CA PRO A 91 -9.58 -11.71 5.49
C PRO A 91 -8.24 -12.39 5.80
N LEU A 92 -7.48 -11.78 6.70
CA LEU A 92 -6.28 -12.41 7.24
C LEU A 92 -6.69 -13.48 8.25
N SER A 93 -5.94 -14.59 8.29
CA SER A 93 -6.15 -15.59 9.33
C SER A 93 -5.84 -15.01 10.71
N PHE A 94 -6.37 -15.62 11.76
CA PHE A 94 -6.11 -15.18 13.13
C PHE A 94 -4.61 -15.09 13.45
N PRO A 95 -3.76 -16.11 13.16
CA PRO A 95 -2.32 -16.02 13.45
C PRO A 95 -1.62 -14.87 12.72
N VAL A 96 -2.02 -14.58 11.48
CA VAL A 96 -1.43 -13.48 10.69
C VAL A 96 -1.87 -12.13 11.25
N SER A 97 -3.15 -11.98 11.61
CA SER A 97 -3.67 -10.77 12.24
C SER A 97 -3.00 -10.49 13.59
N LEU A 98 -2.83 -11.55 14.40
CA LEU A 98 -2.13 -11.50 15.68
C LEU A 98 -0.68 -11.06 15.50
N LEU A 99 0.05 -11.69 14.58
CA LEU A 99 1.43 -11.32 14.27
C LEU A 99 1.54 -9.83 13.91
N LEU A 100 0.69 -9.34 13.00
CA LEU A 100 0.70 -7.93 12.60
C LEU A 100 0.39 -6.99 13.78
N ALA A 101 -0.57 -7.35 14.64
CA ALA A 101 -0.91 -6.56 15.81
C ALA A 101 0.26 -6.47 16.81
N LEU A 102 0.97 -7.58 17.02
CA LEU A 102 2.14 -7.65 17.91
C LEU A 102 3.32 -6.86 17.37
N LEU A 103 3.61 -6.97 16.07
CA LEU A 103 4.65 -6.17 15.42
C LEU A 103 4.35 -4.68 15.51
N ARG A 104 3.09 -4.29 15.27
CA ARG A 104 2.65 -2.88 15.40
C ARG A 104 2.79 -2.38 16.83
N LYS A 105 2.44 -3.19 17.83
CA LYS A 105 2.64 -2.87 19.24
C LYS A 105 4.13 -2.67 19.55
N LYS A 106 5.00 -3.57 19.08
CA LYS A 106 6.44 -3.48 19.30
C LYS A 106 7.05 -2.22 18.66
N LEU A 107 6.59 -1.86 17.47
CA LEU A 107 6.99 -0.63 16.80
C LEU A 107 6.61 0.60 17.65
N ALA A 108 5.36 0.67 18.12
CA ALA A 108 4.92 1.79 18.96
C ALA A 108 5.64 1.88 20.32
N GLU A 109 5.95 0.74 20.95
CA GLU A 109 6.76 0.70 22.19
C GLU A 109 8.17 1.24 21.95
N PHE A 110 8.77 0.92 20.80
CA PHE A 110 10.09 1.36 20.40
C PHE A 110 10.11 2.85 20.05
N ASP A 111 9.13 3.34 19.28
CA ASP A 111 9.01 4.76 18.94
C ASP A 111 8.86 5.63 20.20
N ALA A 112 8.19 5.10 21.23
CA ALA A 112 8.00 5.79 22.50
C ALA A 112 9.26 5.82 23.40
N SER A 113 10.19 4.88 23.24
CA SER A 113 11.41 4.81 24.08
C SER A 113 12.51 5.78 23.63
N GLY A 114 12.40 6.33 22.40
CA GLY A 114 13.16 7.50 21.94
C GLY A 114 14.68 7.36 22.10
N GLY A 115 15.29 6.43 21.36
CA GLY A 115 16.74 6.24 21.41
C GLY A 115 17.37 5.66 20.14
N ASP A 116 16.67 4.76 19.45
CA ASP A 116 17.19 4.03 18.30
C ASP A 116 16.35 4.31 17.03
N THR A 117 16.98 4.23 15.85
CA THR A 117 16.33 4.48 14.55
C THR A 117 15.74 3.24 13.90
N ARG A 118 16.01 2.04 14.44
CA ARG A 118 15.58 0.77 13.82
C ARG A 118 15.20 -0.26 14.87
N LEU A 119 13.98 -0.76 14.77
CA LEU A 119 13.55 -1.98 15.46
C LEU A 119 14.01 -3.20 14.64
N VAL A 120 14.82 -4.06 15.25
CA VAL A 120 15.23 -5.35 14.67
C VAL A 120 14.70 -6.46 15.56
N LEU A 121 13.92 -7.37 14.98
CA LEU A 121 13.42 -8.57 15.64
C LEU A 121 13.90 -9.80 14.88
N ASN A 122 14.49 -10.75 15.60
CA ASN A 122 14.83 -12.05 15.07
C ASN A 122 13.60 -12.99 15.07
N ARG A 123 13.71 -14.12 14.37
CA ARG A 123 12.60 -15.06 14.22
C ARG A 123 12.14 -15.65 15.55
N ASP A 124 13.07 -15.93 16.47
CA ASP A 124 12.76 -16.56 17.75
C ASP A 124 12.02 -15.57 18.66
N GLU A 125 12.41 -14.29 18.67
CA GLU A 125 11.67 -13.21 19.34
C GLU A 125 10.23 -13.10 18.82
N ILE A 126 10.03 -13.21 17.50
CA ILE A 126 8.69 -13.21 16.90
C ILE A 126 7.88 -14.44 17.34
N VAL A 127 8.50 -15.62 17.37
CA VAL A 127 7.84 -16.85 17.83
C VAL A 127 7.39 -16.71 19.28
N GLU A 128 8.27 -16.24 20.16
CA GLU A 128 7.95 -16.02 21.58
C GLU A 128 6.82 -15.01 21.77
N LEU A 129 6.82 -13.91 21.00
CA LEU A 129 5.75 -12.91 21.04
C LEU A 129 4.38 -13.51 20.70
N VAL A 130 4.32 -14.37 19.68
CA VAL A 130 3.07 -14.96 19.19
C VAL A 130 2.61 -16.11 20.10
N ARG A 131 3.54 -16.90 20.65
CA ARG A 131 3.25 -18.11 21.44
C ARG A 131 2.38 -17.84 22.67
N VAL A 132 2.49 -16.66 23.27
CA VAL A 132 1.67 -16.21 24.42
C VAL A 132 0.15 -16.19 24.10
N PHE A 133 -0.21 -16.05 22.84
CA PHE A 133 -1.60 -15.87 22.39
C PHE A 133 -2.13 -17.05 21.56
N LEU A 134 -1.29 -18.04 21.28
CA LEU A 134 -1.72 -19.27 20.64
C LEU A 134 -2.17 -20.27 21.72
N PRO A 135 -3.23 -21.05 21.46
CA PRO A 135 -3.56 -22.17 22.33
C PRO A 135 -2.36 -23.13 22.40
N GLU A 136 -2.17 -23.79 23.54
CA GLU A 136 -1.18 -24.87 23.66
C GLU A 136 -1.45 -25.89 22.54
N SER A 137 -0.56 -25.94 21.54
CA SER A 137 -0.66 -26.96 20.50
C SER A 137 -0.19 -28.28 21.12
N SER A 138 -1.04 -29.29 21.13
CA SER A 138 -0.74 -30.67 21.59
C SER A 138 0.27 -31.42 20.72
N ASN A 139 1.34 -30.78 20.27
CA ASN A 139 2.40 -31.44 19.50
C ASN A 139 3.78 -31.01 20.00
N GLU A 140 4.01 -31.28 21.29
CA GLU A 140 5.34 -31.59 21.81
C GLU A 140 5.56 -33.10 21.60
N ALA A 141 6.20 -33.46 20.48
CA ALA A 141 6.71 -34.80 20.22
C ALA A 141 8.07 -34.70 19.54
#